data_AF-A0ABC8RGW9-F1
#
_entry.id   AF-A0ABC8RGW9-F1
#
_cell.length_a   1.000
_cell.length_b   1.000
_cell.length_c   1.000
_cell.angle_alpha   90.00
_cell.angle_beta   90.00
_cell.angle_gamma   90.00
#
_symmetry.space_group_name_H-M   'P 1'
#
loop_
_entity.id
_entity.type
_entity.pdbx_description
1 polymer ?
#
loop_
_entity_poly.entity_id
_entity_poly.type
_entity_poly.pdbx_seq_one_letter_code
_entity_poly.pdbx_strand_id
1 'polypeptide(L)'
;MEGEEVSNKQIILKDYVIGFPKESDMILKTSTIKLKVSEGSNAVLLKNLYLSCDPYMRSRMRKMEGSYVESFYPGWPITGYGVAKVVDSGLPNFKKGDLAWGMTGWEEYSLISNPAVCFKIGNTDVPLSYYTGILAQFSSIGAVLKLAWNLLFITSRTTLLYKPGICYSISSSPPLSSLNKATRGSDEPDLDRQEQQGGSDEIDPE
;
A
#
# COMPACT_ATOMS: atom_id res chain seq x y z
N MET A 1 -37.52 0.31 7.55
CA MET A 1 -37.31 -1.10 7.14
C MET A 1 -36.10 -1.62 7.89
N GLU A 2 -36.36 -2.45 8.89
CA GLU A 2 -35.36 -3.09 9.75
C GLU A 2 -34.63 -4.16 8.94
N GLY A 3 -33.30 -4.18 8.95
CA GLY A 3 -32.52 -5.14 8.17
C GLY A 3 -32.70 -6.55 8.71
N GLU A 4 -32.82 -7.53 7.81
CA GLU A 4 -32.89 -8.95 8.16
C GLU A 4 -31.66 -9.35 8.99
N GLU A 5 -31.88 -10.02 10.13
CA GLU A 5 -30.82 -10.58 10.96
C GLU A 5 -30.54 -12.03 10.56
N VAL A 6 -29.28 -12.35 10.32
CA VAL A 6 -28.84 -13.69 9.93
C VAL A 6 -27.71 -14.19 10.80
N SER A 7 -27.55 -15.51 10.90
CA SER A 7 -26.39 -16.12 11.53
C SER A 7 -25.12 -15.83 10.75
N ASN A 8 -24.05 -15.49 11.46
CA ASN A 8 -22.72 -15.23 10.94
C ASN A 8 -21.71 -16.11 11.69
N LYS A 9 -21.18 -17.14 11.02
CA LYS A 9 -20.08 -17.94 11.55
C LYS A 9 -18.77 -17.18 11.42
N GLN A 10 -17.98 -17.16 12.48
CA GLN A 10 -16.73 -16.41 12.59
C GLN A 10 -15.63 -17.33 13.16
N ILE A 11 -14.42 -17.20 12.66
CA ILE A 11 -13.23 -17.82 13.24
C ILE A 11 -12.53 -16.79 14.11
N ILE A 12 -12.56 -17.05 15.42
CA ILE A 12 -12.04 -16.17 16.45
C ILE A 12 -10.67 -16.66 16.89
N LEU A 13 -9.71 -15.74 17.04
CA LEU A 13 -8.44 -16.05 17.70
C LEU A 13 -8.68 -16.13 19.20
N LYS A 14 -8.39 -17.28 19.82
CA LYS A 14 -8.62 -17.47 21.26
C LYS A 14 -7.67 -16.62 22.11
N ASP A 15 -6.38 -16.77 21.85
CA ASP A 15 -5.27 -16.13 22.55
C ASP A 15 -4.08 -15.93 21.61
N TYR A 16 -3.09 -15.14 22.04
CA TYR A 16 -1.86 -14.98 21.28
C TYR A 16 -1.10 -16.31 21.19
N VAL A 17 -0.61 -16.63 19.99
CA VAL A 17 0.05 -17.90 19.71
C VAL A 17 1.55 -17.77 19.89
N ILE A 18 2.14 -18.66 20.69
CA ILE A 18 3.60 -18.80 20.82
C ILE A 18 4.05 -20.05 20.07
N GLY A 19 5.04 -19.91 19.17
CA GLY A 19 5.55 -21.03 18.38
C GLY A 19 4.75 -21.29 17.10
N PHE A 20 4.30 -22.53 16.90
CA PHE A 20 3.50 -22.96 15.75
C PHE A 20 2.01 -22.92 16.09
N PRO A 21 1.16 -22.34 15.22
CA PRO A 21 -0.28 -22.29 15.44
C PRO A 21 -0.88 -23.68 15.40
N LYS A 22 -1.85 -23.92 16.28
CA LYS A 22 -2.66 -25.13 16.34
C LYS A 22 -4.12 -24.79 16.06
N GLU A 23 -4.89 -25.78 15.64
CA GLU A 23 -6.34 -25.60 15.43
C GLU A 23 -7.05 -25.16 16.72
N SER A 24 -6.58 -25.60 17.88
CA SER A 24 -7.11 -25.20 19.20
C SER A 24 -6.97 -23.70 19.52
N ASP A 25 -6.12 -22.98 18.79
CA ASP A 25 -5.92 -21.54 18.98
C ASP A 25 -7.01 -20.73 18.27
N MET A 26 -7.78 -21.38 17.40
CA MET A 26 -8.88 -20.80 16.63
C MET A 26 -10.20 -21.44 17.04
N ILE A 27 -11.22 -20.62 17.28
CA ILE A 27 -12.54 -21.10 17.71
C ILE A 27 -13.59 -20.65 16.72
N LEU A 28 -14.42 -21.59 16.27
CA LEU A 28 -15.62 -21.28 15.51
C LEU A 28 -16.69 -20.74 16.46
N LYS A 29 -17.07 -19.48 16.28
CA LYS A 29 -18.16 -18.81 17.00
C LYS A 29 -19.27 -18.45 16.02
N THR A 30 -20.52 -18.60 16.43
CA THR A 30 -21.66 -18.09 15.65
C THR A 30 -22.18 -16.84 16.33
N SER A 31 -22.27 -15.75 15.57
CA SER A 31 -22.90 -14.49 15.98
C SER A 31 -24.06 -14.15 15.04
N THR A 32 -24.72 -13.03 15.27
CA THR A 32 -25.81 -12.54 14.43
C THR A 32 -25.42 -11.18 13.85
N ILE A 33 -25.75 -10.93 12.58
CA ILE A 33 -25.46 -9.67 11.90
C ILE A 33 -26.70 -9.18 11.15
N LYS A 34 -26.87 -7.86 11.11
CA LYS A 34 -27.91 -7.19 10.33
C LYS A 34 -27.45 -7.02 8.89
N LEU A 35 -28.29 -7.41 7.94
CA LEU A 35 -27.99 -7.31 6.49
C LEU A 35 -28.15 -5.90 5.90
N LYS A 36 -28.17 -4.87 6.75
CA LYS A 36 -28.34 -3.47 6.34
C LYS A 36 -27.30 -2.60 7.02
N VAL A 37 -26.63 -1.75 6.25
CA VAL A 37 -25.72 -0.74 6.82
C VAL A 37 -26.51 0.40 7.47
N SER A 38 -25.91 1.08 8.45
CA SER A 38 -26.54 2.26 9.04
C SER A 38 -26.64 3.40 8.01
N GLU A 39 -27.80 4.06 7.98
CA GLU A 39 -28.05 5.16 7.04
C GLU A 39 -27.06 6.31 7.29
N GLY A 40 -26.44 6.80 6.22
CA GLY A 40 -25.40 7.84 6.30
C GLY A 40 -24.00 7.35 6.72
N SER A 41 -23.81 6.04 6.93
CA SER A 41 -22.47 5.49 7.15
C SER A 41 -21.70 5.32 5.85
N ASN A 42 -20.38 5.45 5.92
CA ASN A 42 -19.46 5.12 4.83
C ASN A 42 -19.05 3.63 4.85
N ALA A 43 -19.91 2.77 5.43
CA ALA A 43 -19.61 1.35 5.59
C ALA A 43 -20.15 0.53 4.41
N VAL A 44 -19.53 -0.62 4.17
CA VAL A 44 -19.95 -1.61 3.18
C VAL A 44 -20.14 -2.93 3.89
N LEU A 45 -21.32 -3.53 3.72
CA LEU A 45 -21.60 -4.88 4.18
C LEU A 45 -21.25 -5.86 3.07
N LEU A 46 -20.35 -6.78 3.38
CA LEU A 46 -19.84 -7.78 2.47
C LEU A 46 -20.26 -9.18 2.92
N LYS A 47 -20.55 -10.05 1.97
CA LYS A 47 -20.65 -11.50 2.15
C LYS A 47 -19.39 -12.14 1.62
N ASN A 48 -18.59 -12.71 2.51
CA ASN A 48 -17.30 -13.30 2.15
C ASN A 48 -17.53 -14.60 1.36
N LEU A 49 -16.83 -14.74 0.23
CA LEU A 49 -16.92 -15.90 -0.65
C LEU A 49 -15.65 -16.75 -0.55
N TYR A 50 -14.49 -16.09 -0.55
CA TYR A 50 -13.18 -16.72 -0.46
C TYR A 50 -12.30 -15.97 0.52
N LEU A 51 -11.49 -16.71 1.26
CA LEU A 51 -10.53 -16.18 2.21
C LEU A 51 -9.14 -16.67 1.82
N SER A 52 -8.15 -15.78 1.84
CA SER A 52 -6.75 -16.14 1.67
C SER A 52 -6.16 -16.64 2.98
N CYS A 53 -5.24 -17.61 2.87
CA CYS A 53 -4.41 -18.08 3.97
C CYS A 53 -2.96 -17.74 3.64
N ASP A 54 -2.53 -16.54 4.05
CA ASP A 54 -1.21 -16.03 3.71
C ASP A 54 -0.19 -16.25 4.85
N PRO A 55 1.09 -16.52 4.54
CA PRO A 55 2.12 -16.76 5.57
C PRO A 55 2.28 -15.61 6.57
N TYR A 56 2.01 -14.36 6.16
CA TYR A 56 2.11 -13.19 7.04
C TYR A 56 1.12 -13.25 8.22
N MET A 57 0.00 -13.96 8.06
CA MET A 57 -1.03 -14.05 9.09
C MET A 57 -0.50 -14.71 10.35
N ARG A 58 0.43 -15.67 10.21
CA ARG A 58 1.09 -16.31 11.36
C ARG A 58 1.79 -15.30 12.25
N SER A 59 2.49 -14.34 11.67
CA SER A 59 3.17 -13.30 12.43
C SER A 59 2.13 -12.55 13.26
N ARG A 60 1.01 -12.13 12.64
CA ARG A 60 -0.05 -11.36 13.30
C ARG A 60 -0.76 -12.09 14.45
N MET A 61 -0.63 -13.41 14.58
CA MET A 61 -1.17 -14.17 15.73
C MET A 61 -0.35 -13.98 17.02
N ARG A 62 0.85 -13.40 16.93
CA ARG A 62 1.69 -13.04 18.09
C ARG A 62 1.41 -11.61 18.51
N LYS A 63 1.53 -11.32 19.80
CA LYS A 63 1.55 -9.94 20.29
C LYS A 63 2.86 -9.27 19.84
N MET A 64 2.80 -8.48 18.78
CA MET A 64 3.90 -7.64 18.32
C MET A 64 3.67 -6.18 18.73
N GLU A 65 4.71 -5.56 19.26
CA GLU A 65 4.76 -4.12 19.53
C GLU A 65 5.67 -3.46 18.47
N GLY A 66 5.24 -2.33 17.90
CA GLY A 66 6.04 -1.56 16.92
C GLY A 66 6.12 -2.14 15.50
N SER A 67 5.29 -3.11 15.14
CA SER A 67 5.23 -3.64 13.76
C SER A 67 4.42 -2.72 12.84
N TYR A 68 4.78 -2.68 11.55
CA TYR A 68 4.02 -1.99 10.49
C TYR A 68 2.60 -2.57 10.31
N VAL A 69 2.41 -3.84 10.65
CA VAL A 69 1.11 -4.52 10.57
C VAL A 69 0.65 -4.87 11.98
N GLU A 70 -0.56 -4.42 12.33
CA GLU A 70 -1.16 -4.66 13.63
C GLU A 70 -1.41 -6.15 13.88
N SER A 71 -1.17 -6.59 15.11
CA SER A 71 -1.46 -7.94 15.57
C SER A 71 -2.96 -8.19 15.62
N PHE A 72 -3.38 -9.45 15.50
CA PHE A 72 -4.76 -9.82 15.75
C PHE A 72 -5.09 -9.66 17.23
N TYR A 73 -6.34 -9.25 17.50
CA TYR A 73 -6.85 -9.13 18.86
C TYR A 73 -7.47 -10.45 19.30
N PRO A 74 -7.02 -11.06 20.41
CA PRO A 74 -7.70 -12.20 21.01
C PRO A 74 -9.17 -11.89 21.30
N GLY A 75 -10.05 -12.86 21.05
CA GLY A 75 -11.50 -12.71 21.16
C GLY A 75 -12.18 -12.07 19.95
N TRP A 76 -11.42 -11.59 18.96
CA TRP A 76 -11.94 -11.02 17.72
C TRP A 76 -11.78 -11.96 16.51
N PRO A 77 -12.60 -11.77 15.45
CA PRO A 77 -12.41 -12.48 14.19
C PRO A 77 -11.02 -12.24 13.61
N ILE A 78 -10.41 -13.30 13.09
CA ILE A 78 -9.16 -13.18 12.32
C ILE A 78 -9.44 -12.34 11.08
N THR A 79 -8.50 -11.48 10.67
CA THR A 79 -8.63 -10.67 9.46
C THR A 79 -7.58 -11.05 8.42
N GLY A 80 -7.96 -11.05 7.16
CA GLY A 80 -7.08 -11.43 6.05
C GLY A 80 -7.60 -10.92 4.72
N TYR A 81 -6.84 -11.12 3.66
CA TYR A 81 -7.34 -10.82 2.32
C TYR A 81 -8.42 -11.83 1.92
N GLY A 82 -9.45 -11.35 1.23
CA GLY A 82 -10.53 -12.19 0.75
C GLY A 82 -11.29 -11.55 -0.41
N VAL A 83 -12.11 -12.36 -1.05
CA VAL A 83 -13.07 -11.93 -2.08
C VAL A 83 -14.46 -12.05 -1.50
N ALA A 84 -15.23 -10.98 -1.65
CA ALA A 84 -16.56 -10.87 -1.08
C ALA A 84 -17.53 -10.21 -2.06
N LYS A 85 -18.82 -10.45 -1.83
CA LYS A 85 -19.93 -9.83 -2.57
C LYS A 85 -20.60 -8.77 -1.73
N VAL A 86 -20.84 -7.59 -2.29
CA VAL A 86 -21.53 -6.51 -1.61
C VAL A 86 -22.99 -6.88 -1.39
N VAL A 87 -23.42 -6.89 -0.13
CA VAL A 87 -24.82 -7.12 0.28
C VAL A 87 -25.56 -5.79 0.39
N ASP A 88 -24.92 -4.82 1.03
CA ASP A 88 -25.43 -3.47 1.21
C ASP A 88 -24.27 -2.48 1.34
N SER A 89 -24.50 -1.22 1.00
CA SER A 89 -23.44 -0.21 0.96
C SER A 89 -24.01 1.17 1.20
N GLY A 90 -23.35 1.94 2.07
CA GLY A 90 -23.62 3.37 2.25
C GLY A 90 -22.80 4.24 1.29
N LEU A 91 -21.92 3.65 0.48
CA LEU A 91 -21.07 4.34 -0.46
C LEU A 91 -21.62 4.28 -1.89
N PRO A 92 -21.54 5.38 -2.66
CA PRO A 92 -22.03 5.42 -4.05
C PRO A 92 -21.22 4.51 -5.00
N ASN A 93 -19.99 4.16 -4.62
CA ASN A 93 -19.04 3.43 -5.47
C ASN A 93 -19.29 1.90 -5.45
N PHE A 94 -19.94 1.40 -4.40
CA PHE A 94 -20.25 -0.01 -4.21
C PHE A 94 -21.75 -0.21 -4.26
N LYS A 95 -22.22 -1.05 -5.18
CA LYS A 95 -23.62 -1.40 -5.33
C LYS A 95 -23.85 -2.82 -4.85
N LYS A 96 -25.05 -3.09 -4.33
CA LYS A 96 -25.48 -4.45 -3.99
C LYS A 96 -25.28 -5.37 -5.19
N GLY A 97 -24.60 -6.50 -4.95
CA GLY A 97 -24.27 -7.50 -5.96
C GLY A 97 -22.87 -7.37 -6.56
N ASP A 98 -22.19 -6.24 -6.39
CA ASP A 98 -20.81 -6.07 -6.83
C ASP A 98 -19.87 -7.05 -6.13
N LEU A 99 -18.78 -7.43 -6.81
CA LEU A 99 -17.69 -8.20 -6.23
C LEU A 99 -16.57 -7.26 -5.81
N ALA A 100 -15.99 -7.51 -4.65
CA ALA A 100 -14.87 -6.76 -4.12
C ALA A 100 -13.83 -7.73 -3.56
N TRP A 101 -12.56 -7.32 -3.62
CA TRP A 101 -11.48 -7.96 -2.88
C TRP A 101 -10.85 -6.96 -1.94
N GLY A 102 -10.31 -7.43 -0.82
CA GLY A 102 -9.76 -6.55 0.19
C GLY A 102 -9.52 -7.25 1.51
N MET A 103 -9.21 -6.46 2.55
CA MET A 103 -9.06 -6.98 3.90
C MET A 103 -10.43 -7.18 4.53
N THR A 104 -10.75 -8.43 4.87
CA THR A 104 -12.03 -8.86 5.43
C THR A 104 -11.83 -9.76 6.65
N GLY A 105 -12.89 -9.98 7.43
CA GLY A 105 -12.88 -10.93 8.53
C GLY A 105 -13.01 -12.37 8.04
N TRP A 106 -12.47 -13.32 8.80
CA TRP A 106 -12.74 -14.74 8.65
C TRP A 106 -14.12 -15.06 9.22
N GLU A 107 -15.13 -14.64 8.48
CA GLU A 107 -16.53 -14.75 8.83
C GLU A 107 -17.40 -14.83 7.56
N GLU A 108 -18.68 -15.18 7.68
CA GLU A 108 -19.59 -15.23 6.53
C GLU A 108 -19.97 -13.82 6.02
N TYR A 109 -20.13 -12.87 6.93
CA TYR A 109 -20.46 -11.48 6.62
C TYR A 109 -19.58 -10.51 7.39
N SER A 110 -18.98 -9.55 6.70
CA SER A 110 -18.12 -8.54 7.30
C SER A 110 -18.65 -7.14 7.04
N LEU A 111 -18.69 -6.32 8.08
CA LEU A 111 -18.97 -4.90 7.98
C LEU A 111 -17.65 -4.14 7.88
N ILE A 112 -17.38 -3.56 6.72
CA ILE A 112 -16.15 -2.79 6.48
C ILE A 112 -16.46 -1.30 6.60
N SER A 113 -15.99 -0.67 7.67
CA SER A 113 -16.16 0.77 7.92
C SER A 113 -15.18 1.65 7.14
N ASN A 114 -14.02 1.10 6.75
CA ASN A 114 -13.01 1.82 5.97
C ASN A 114 -12.96 1.27 4.54
N PRO A 115 -13.58 1.93 3.55
CA PRO A 115 -13.63 1.42 2.19
C PRO A 115 -12.28 1.47 1.45
N ALA A 116 -11.26 2.16 1.99
CA ALA A 116 -9.95 2.25 1.35
C ALA A 116 -9.25 0.88 1.26
N VAL A 117 -9.67 -0.11 2.06
CA VAL A 117 -9.13 -1.47 2.05
C VAL A 117 -9.88 -2.41 1.11
N CYS A 118 -10.89 -1.92 0.39
CA CYS A 118 -11.74 -2.69 -0.52
C CYS A 118 -11.63 -2.17 -1.95
N PHE A 119 -11.43 -3.09 -2.88
CA PHE A 119 -11.30 -2.81 -4.30
C PHE A 119 -12.36 -3.56 -5.09
N LYS A 120 -13.10 -2.85 -5.93
CA LYS A 120 -14.14 -3.45 -6.78
C LYS A 120 -13.50 -4.29 -7.89
N ILE A 121 -13.99 -5.51 -8.06
CA ILE A 121 -13.61 -6.40 -9.16
C ILE A 121 -14.51 -6.08 -10.37
N GLY A 122 -13.91 -5.55 -11.43
CA GLY A 122 -14.60 -5.20 -12.68
C GLY A 122 -14.63 -6.34 -13.71
N ASN A 123 -13.57 -7.16 -13.77
CA ASN A 123 -13.45 -8.24 -14.75
C ASN A 123 -13.68 -9.59 -14.07
N THR A 124 -14.60 -10.38 -14.62
CA THR A 124 -14.95 -11.73 -14.13
C THR A 124 -14.47 -12.83 -15.09
N ASP A 125 -13.60 -12.47 -16.05
CA ASP A 125 -13.04 -13.41 -17.04
C ASP A 125 -12.10 -14.46 -16.41
N VAL A 126 -11.76 -14.30 -15.13
CA VAL A 126 -10.92 -15.24 -14.36
C VAL A 126 -11.66 -15.74 -13.13
N PRO A 127 -11.42 -17.02 -12.71
CA PRO A 127 -12.01 -17.55 -11.49
C PRO A 127 -11.67 -16.69 -10.27
N LEU A 128 -12.67 -16.47 -9.40
CA LEU A 128 -12.56 -15.55 -8.27
C LEU A 128 -11.45 -15.93 -7.26
N SER A 129 -11.09 -17.21 -7.19
CA SER A 129 -9.96 -17.69 -6.37
C SER A 129 -8.60 -17.11 -6.80
N TYR A 130 -8.42 -16.64 -8.04
CA TYR A 130 -7.17 -15.99 -8.45
C TYR A 130 -6.95 -14.63 -7.80
N TYR A 131 -8.04 -13.96 -7.38
CA TYR A 131 -7.98 -12.70 -6.67
C TYR A 131 -7.54 -12.84 -5.21
N THR A 132 -7.64 -14.03 -4.60
CA THR A 132 -7.14 -14.24 -3.23
C THR A 132 -5.63 -14.48 -3.16
N GLY A 133 -4.95 -14.68 -4.29
CA GLY A 133 -3.50 -14.90 -4.34
C GLY A 133 -2.77 -13.86 -5.18
N ILE A 134 -2.30 -14.29 -6.35
CA ILE A 134 -1.40 -13.53 -7.24
C ILE A 134 -1.97 -12.14 -7.59
N LEU A 135 -3.25 -12.04 -7.95
CA LEU A 135 -3.80 -10.77 -8.45
C LEU A 135 -4.04 -9.72 -7.36
N ALA A 136 -4.27 -10.11 -6.10
CA ALA A 136 -4.35 -9.17 -4.98
C ALA A 136 -3.01 -8.44 -4.79
N GLN A 137 -1.90 -9.19 -4.82
CA GLN A 137 -0.58 -8.62 -4.59
C GLN A 137 -0.11 -7.73 -5.76
N PHE A 138 -0.42 -8.11 -7.00
CA PHE A 138 -0.07 -7.32 -8.18
C PHE A 138 -0.99 -6.12 -8.43
N SER A 139 -2.25 -6.13 -7.99
CA SER A 139 -3.13 -4.96 -8.16
C SER A 139 -2.65 -3.75 -7.35
N SER A 140 -2.11 -3.97 -6.15
CA SER A 140 -1.49 -2.93 -5.33
C SER A 140 -0.23 -2.35 -6.01
N ILE A 141 0.58 -3.20 -6.64
CA ILE A 141 1.76 -2.79 -7.42
C ILE A 141 1.35 -2.05 -8.70
N GLY A 142 0.26 -2.46 -9.35
CA GLY A 142 -0.28 -1.80 -10.53
C GLY A 142 -0.70 -0.36 -10.27
N ALA A 143 -1.26 -0.05 -9.10
CA ALA A 143 -1.57 1.32 -8.70
C ALA A 143 -0.30 2.18 -8.52
N VAL A 144 0.74 1.61 -7.92
CA VAL A 144 2.05 2.29 -7.75
C VAL A 144 2.73 2.51 -9.10
N LEU A 145 2.70 1.52 -10.01
CA LEU A 145 3.22 1.66 -11.37
C LEU A 145 2.43 2.69 -12.19
N LYS A 146 1.11 2.77 -12.02
CA LYS A 146 0.26 3.76 -12.69
C LYS A 146 0.52 5.18 -12.15
N LEU A 147 0.77 5.33 -10.85
CA LEU A 147 1.21 6.59 -10.26
C LEU A 147 2.60 6.98 -10.72
N ALA A 148 3.56 6.06 -10.72
CA ALA A 148 4.92 6.27 -11.22
C ALA A 148 4.93 6.66 -12.70
N TRP A 149 4.10 6.00 -13.52
CA TRP A 149 3.93 6.33 -14.93
C TRP A 149 3.34 7.74 -15.13
N ASN A 150 2.29 8.10 -14.38
CA ASN A 150 1.70 9.43 -14.45
C ASN A 150 2.67 10.53 -13.97
N LEU A 151 3.46 10.26 -12.94
CA LEU A 151 4.50 11.17 -12.46
C LEU A 151 5.60 11.37 -13.51
N LEU A 152 6.10 10.30 -14.13
CA LEU A 152 7.07 10.38 -15.23
C LEU A 152 6.52 11.16 -16.44
N PHE A 153 5.25 10.93 -16.80
CA PHE A 153 4.60 11.64 -17.91
C PHE A 153 4.36 13.13 -17.63
N ILE A 154 4.04 13.48 -16.38
CA ILE A 154 3.90 14.89 -15.95
C ILE A 154 5.27 15.57 -15.97
N THR A 155 6.32 14.95 -15.41
CA THR A 155 7.67 15.55 -15.42
C THR A 155 8.25 15.72 -16.82
N SER A 156 7.89 14.84 -17.77
CA SER A 156 8.33 14.95 -19.17
C SER A 156 7.62 16.08 -19.94
N ARG A 157 6.42 16.50 -19.50
CA ARG A 157 5.73 17.67 -20.09
C ARG A 157 6.18 19.01 -19.50
N THR A 158 6.72 19.03 -18.29
CA THR A 158 7.18 20.29 -17.65
C THR A 158 8.58 20.73 -18.09
N THR A 159 9.35 19.87 -18.77
CA THR A 159 10.73 20.19 -19.22
C THR A 159 10.83 20.87 -20.59
N LEU A 160 9.71 21.16 -21.26
CA LEU A 160 9.68 21.82 -22.58
C LEU A 160 9.03 23.20 -22.56
N LEU A 161 9.51 24.10 -21.69
CA LEU A 161 9.27 25.54 -21.82
C LEU A 161 10.55 26.33 -21.46
N TYR A 162 11.64 26.05 -22.18
CA TYR A 162 12.76 26.99 -22.30
C TYR A 162 12.84 27.43 -23.77
N LYS A 163 12.26 28.59 -24.08
CA LYS A 163 12.35 29.25 -25.39
C LYS A 163 13.62 30.10 -25.45
N PRO A 164 14.55 29.89 -26.40
CA PRO A 164 15.59 30.86 -26.71
C PRO A 164 15.10 31.87 -27.75
N GLY A 165 15.48 33.14 -27.59
CA GLY A 165 15.45 34.12 -28.69
C GLY A 165 14.57 35.35 -28.46
N ILE A 166 15.12 36.37 -27.79
CA ILE A 166 14.78 37.77 -28.03
C ILE A 166 16.10 38.58 -27.99
N CYS A 167 16.65 38.91 -29.16
CA CYS A 167 17.66 39.95 -29.32
C CYS A 167 16.94 41.22 -29.79
N TYR A 168 16.95 42.28 -28.98
CA TYR A 168 16.67 43.63 -29.45
C TYR A 168 17.98 44.35 -29.73
N SER A 169 18.10 44.86 -30.95
CA SER A 169 19.17 45.77 -31.40
C SER A 169 18.92 47.17 -30.83
N ILE A 170 19.87 47.73 -30.10
CA ILE A 170 20.01 49.19 -29.96
C ILE A 170 21.48 49.53 -30.22
N SER A 171 21.71 50.19 -31.35
CA SER A 171 22.97 50.84 -31.69
C SER A 171 23.09 52.16 -30.95
N SER A 172 24.20 52.36 -30.23
CA SER A 172 25.01 53.58 -30.27
C SER A 172 26.12 53.47 -29.22
N SER A 173 27.35 53.23 -29.70
CA SER A 173 28.61 53.32 -28.93
C SER A 173 29.03 54.80 -28.76
N PRO A 174 30.23 55.12 -28.22
CA PRO A 174 30.84 54.93 -26.89
C PRO A 174 31.36 56.34 -26.38
N PRO A 175 32.43 56.59 -25.55
CA PRO A 175 33.42 55.68 -24.97
C PRO A 175 34.07 56.00 -23.58
N LEU A 176 34.94 55.04 -23.19
CA LEU A 176 36.24 55.17 -22.49
C LEU A 176 36.29 55.63 -21.03
N SER A 177 36.72 54.73 -20.14
CA SER A 177 38.13 54.70 -19.70
C SER A 177 38.43 53.55 -18.72
N SER A 178 39.54 52.84 -19.00
CA SER A 178 40.48 52.18 -18.07
C SER A 178 39.97 51.06 -17.13
N LEU A 179 40.64 49.92 -16.93
CA LEU A 179 42.03 49.53 -17.20
C LEU A 179 42.16 48.00 -17.02
N ASN A 180 42.98 47.37 -17.86
CA ASN A 180 43.82 46.19 -17.60
C ASN A 180 43.16 44.81 -17.34
N LYS A 181 43.34 43.88 -18.30
CA LYS A 181 44.38 42.81 -18.33
C LYS A 181 44.07 41.72 -17.30
N ALA A 182 44.13 40.42 -17.59
CA ALA A 182 44.51 39.69 -18.77
C ALA A 182 44.19 38.20 -18.47
N THR A 183 43.70 37.50 -19.49
CA THR A 183 44.15 36.18 -19.96
C THR A 183 44.08 34.92 -19.07
N ARG A 184 43.51 33.89 -19.73
CA ARG A 184 43.91 32.46 -19.80
C ARG A 184 43.58 31.63 -18.56
N GLY A 185 42.85 30.52 -18.67
CA GLY A 185 43.22 29.31 -19.45
C GLY A 185 44.29 28.58 -18.63
N SER A 186 44.17 27.33 -18.20
CA SER A 186 43.58 26.16 -18.85
C SER A 186 43.68 24.96 -17.89
N ASP A 187 43.11 23.82 -18.32
CA ASP A 187 43.56 22.44 -18.04
C ASP A 187 43.11 21.70 -16.75
N GLU A 188 42.30 20.66 -16.97
CA GLU A 188 42.29 19.34 -16.30
C GLU A 188 43.71 18.72 -16.26
N PRO A 189 44.09 17.77 -15.36
CA PRO A 189 43.48 16.42 -15.37
C PRO A 189 43.56 15.58 -14.05
N ASP A 190 43.02 14.36 -14.18
CA ASP A 190 43.39 13.06 -13.60
C ASP A 190 43.40 12.82 -12.07
N LEU A 191 42.49 11.93 -11.67
CA LEU A 191 42.44 11.21 -10.40
C LEU A 191 43.26 9.92 -10.53
N ASP A 192 44.36 9.83 -9.78
CA ASP A 192 45.08 8.59 -9.57
C ASP A 192 45.66 8.54 -8.14
N ARG A 193 45.56 7.37 -7.51
CA ARG A 193 46.22 6.92 -6.27
C ARG A 193 45.77 7.50 -4.92
N GLN A 194 45.23 6.62 -4.08
CA GLN A 194 45.72 6.47 -2.71
C GLN A 194 45.83 4.98 -2.35
N GLU A 195 47.08 4.51 -2.23
CA GLU A 195 47.47 3.31 -1.51
C GLU A 195 48.18 3.73 -0.21
N GLN A 196 47.84 3.02 0.87
CA GLN A 196 48.69 2.57 1.98
C GLN A 196 49.37 3.58 2.93
N GLN A 197 49.04 3.43 4.22
CA GLN A 197 49.95 3.28 5.38
C GLN A 197 49.05 3.09 6.62
N GLY A 198 49.22 2.16 7.57
CA GLY A 198 50.32 1.27 7.92
C GLY A 198 50.55 1.31 9.44
N GLY A 199 50.45 0.15 10.12
CA GLY A 199 50.98 -0.16 11.48
C GLY A 199 50.28 0.47 12.70
N SER A 200 50.32 -0.07 13.92
CA SER A 200 50.72 -1.37 14.51
C SER A 200 50.37 -1.32 16.02
N ASP A 201 50.34 -2.49 16.69
CA ASP A 201 50.52 -2.73 18.16
C ASP A 201 49.36 -2.29 19.10
N GLU A 202 48.99 -2.91 20.24
CA GLU A 202 49.42 -4.04 21.08
C GLU A 202 48.27 -4.27 22.13
N ILE A 203 47.94 -5.53 22.49
CA ILE A 203 47.88 -6.16 23.85
C ILE A 203 47.39 -5.27 25.04
N ASP A 204 46.52 -5.61 26.00
CA ASP A 204 45.58 -6.69 26.42
C ASP A 204 44.78 -6.08 27.64
N PRO A 205 44.07 -6.79 28.56
CA PRO A 205 42.84 -6.26 29.20
C PRO A 205 42.97 -5.99 30.72
N GLU A 206 41.97 -5.32 31.29
CA GLU A 206 41.48 -5.51 32.67
C GLU A 206 39.96 -5.34 32.71
#